data_AF-A0AAP9H3J7-F1
#
_entry.id   AF-A0AAP9H3J7-F1
#
_cell.length_a   1.000
_cell.length_b   1.000
_cell.length_c   1.000
_cell.angle_alpha   90.00
_cell.angle_beta   90.00
_cell.angle_gamma   90.00
#
_symmetry.space_group_name_H-M   'P 1'
#
loop_
_entity.id
_entity.type
_entity.pdbx_description
1 polymer ?
#
loop_
_entity_poly.entity_id
_entity_poly.type
_entity_poly.pdbx_seq_one_letter_code
_entity_poly.pdbx_strand_id
1 'polypeptide(L)'
;MERNEMDETKMNVKDVMQTLNITSKKDFDLVINYLASVLQSKNLGRESEKKDVLKFTDNRKPPSEREKNLYNINALGIHYDFIYNIWRSQLYPSLKAIDSPLASKLYDRFTDGAVFLSNIKKTAEKQLLPGEEARID
;
A
#
# COMPACT_ATOMS: atom_id res chain seq x y z
N MET A 1 -5.68 21.51 -33.06
CA MET A 1 -5.57 20.76 -31.79
C MET A 1 -4.12 20.33 -31.65
N GLU A 2 -3.29 21.24 -31.14
CA GLU A 2 -1.90 20.94 -30.77
C GLU A 2 -1.87 20.36 -29.35
N ARG A 3 -1.13 19.27 -29.18
CA ARG A 3 -0.90 18.60 -27.90
C ARG A 3 0.24 19.31 -27.18
N ASN A 4 -0.01 19.75 -25.95
CA ASN A 4 0.99 20.30 -25.02
C ASN A 4 2.18 19.32 -24.85
N GLU A 5 3.38 19.82 -25.09
CA GLU A 5 4.64 19.23 -24.64
C GLU A 5 4.69 19.23 -23.11
N MET A 6 5.03 18.08 -22.51
CA MET A 6 5.43 18.01 -21.11
C MET A 6 6.81 18.65 -20.96
N ASP A 7 6.86 19.72 -20.19
CA ASP A 7 8.08 20.42 -19.80
C ASP A 7 8.91 19.53 -18.84
N GLU A 8 9.96 18.89 -19.37
CA GLU A 8 10.98 18.22 -18.55
C GLU A 8 11.75 19.27 -17.75
N THR A 9 11.52 19.30 -16.45
CA THR A 9 12.16 20.23 -15.52
C THR A 9 13.68 19.98 -15.49
N LYS A 10 14.45 20.77 -16.26
CA LYS A 10 15.92 20.78 -16.19
C LYS A 10 16.37 21.27 -14.82
N MET A 11 16.78 20.34 -13.96
CA MET A 11 17.33 20.65 -12.63
C MET A 11 18.64 21.44 -12.78
N ASN A 12 18.69 22.67 -12.27
CA ASN A 12 19.83 23.57 -12.37
C ASN A 12 20.90 23.19 -11.31
N VAL A 13 22.11 22.89 -11.74
CA VAL A 13 23.25 22.51 -10.87
C VAL A 13 23.49 23.54 -9.76
N LYS A 14 23.26 24.83 -10.04
CA LYS A 14 23.42 25.91 -9.05
C LYS A 14 22.42 25.78 -7.89
N ASP A 15 21.19 25.38 -8.19
CA ASP A 15 20.13 25.21 -7.19
C ASP A 15 20.40 23.98 -6.32
N VAL A 16 20.96 22.92 -6.92
CA VAL A 16 21.41 21.72 -6.20
C VAL A 16 22.57 22.06 -5.26
N MET A 17 23.56 22.83 -5.72
CA MET A 17 24.68 23.27 -4.90
C MET A 17 24.23 24.13 -3.71
N GLN A 18 23.27 25.05 -3.91
CA GLN A 18 22.69 25.82 -2.82
C GLN A 18 21.93 24.94 -1.83
N THR A 19 21.10 24.03 -2.33
CA THR A 19 20.28 23.13 -1.49
C THR A 19 21.15 22.23 -0.61
N LEU A 20 22.26 21.73 -1.15
CA LEU A 20 23.20 20.86 -0.44
C LEU A 20 24.28 21.64 0.32
N ASN A 21 24.19 22.98 0.36
CA ASN A 21 25.17 23.88 0.97
C ASN A 21 26.62 23.61 0.49
N ILE A 22 26.77 23.26 -0.79
CA ILE A 22 28.07 22.98 -1.42
C ILE A 22 28.59 24.28 -2.02
N THR A 23 29.72 24.76 -1.50
CA THR A 23 30.26 26.09 -1.82
C THR A 23 31.26 26.06 -2.98
N SER A 24 31.74 24.88 -3.38
CA SER A 24 32.72 24.74 -4.46
C SER A 24 32.32 23.67 -5.48
N LYS A 25 32.63 23.93 -6.76
CA LYS A 25 32.40 22.96 -7.84
C LYS A 25 33.19 21.66 -7.62
N LYS A 26 34.38 21.75 -7.03
CA LYS A 26 35.22 20.59 -6.73
C LYS A 26 34.57 19.65 -5.72
N ASP A 27 33.92 20.21 -4.70
CA ASP A 27 33.20 19.41 -3.69
C ASP A 27 31.93 18.80 -4.27
N PHE A 28 31.24 19.53 -5.16
CA PHE A 28 30.11 18.98 -5.92
C PHE A 28 30.55 17.78 -6.77
N ASP A 29 31.63 17.93 -7.54
CA ASP A 29 32.17 16.86 -8.37
C ASP A 29 32.61 15.65 -7.51
N LEU A 30 33.19 15.89 -6.33
CA LEU A 30 33.55 14.82 -5.39
C LEU A 30 32.31 14.05 -4.91
N VAL A 31 31.24 14.75 -4.53
CA VAL A 31 29.97 14.15 -4.08
C VAL A 31 29.32 13.38 -5.23
N ILE A 32 29.25 13.96 -6.43
CA ILE A 32 28.67 13.29 -7.60
C ILE A 32 29.48 12.05 -7.98
N ASN A 33 30.81 12.13 -7.96
CA ASN A 33 31.68 10.99 -8.26
C ASN A 33 31.55 9.89 -7.19
N TYR A 34 31.45 10.26 -5.91
CA TYR A 34 31.17 9.29 -4.85
C TYR A 34 29.81 8.63 -5.05
N LEU A 35 28.75 9.40 -5.29
CA LEU A 35 27.41 8.87 -5.55
C LEU A 35 27.40 7.98 -6.80
N ALA A 36 28.09 8.38 -7.87
CA ALA A 36 28.27 7.57 -9.07
C ALA A 36 29.01 6.26 -8.76
N SER A 37 30.07 6.30 -7.95
CA SER A 37 30.80 5.10 -7.52
C SER A 37 29.99 4.20 -6.59
N VAL A 38 29.12 4.76 -5.73
CA VAL A 38 28.22 4.00 -4.86
C VAL A 38 27.13 3.35 -5.70
N LEU A 39 26.62 4.04 -6.73
CA LEU A 39 25.66 3.50 -7.69
C LEU A 39 26.31 2.43 -8.58
N GLN A 40 27.57 2.62 -8.99
CA GLN A 40 28.33 1.66 -9.79
C GLN A 40 28.77 0.43 -8.98
N SER A 41 29.18 0.59 -7.72
CA SER A 41 29.48 -0.55 -6.82
C SER A 41 28.19 -1.31 -6.43
N LYS A 42 27.06 -0.60 -6.23
CA LYS A 42 25.73 -1.23 -6.22
C LYS A 42 25.41 -1.93 -7.53
N ASN A 43 25.92 -1.47 -8.67
CA ASN A 43 25.70 -2.11 -9.96
C ASN A 43 26.64 -3.30 -10.22
N LEU A 44 27.89 -3.30 -9.73
CA LEU A 44 28.80 -4.45 -9.83
C LEU A 44 28.43 -5.58 -8.86
N GLY A 45 28.00 -5.26 -7.63
CA GLY A 45 27.35 -6.24 -6.74
C GLY A 45 26.02 -6.73 -7.31
N ARG A 46 25.32 -5.86 -8.06
CA ARG A 46 24.15 -6.27 -8.83
C ARG A 46 24.48 -6.95 -10.14
N GLU A 47 25.66 -6.89 -10.77
CA GLU A 47 25.88 -7.49 -12.10
C GLU A 47 26.09 -9.00 -12.02
N SER A 48 26.64 -9.49 -10.91
CA SER A 48 26.53 -10.91 -10.54
C SER A 48 25.11 -11.33 -10.16
N GLU A 49 24.21 -10.38 -9.86
CA GLU A 49 22.78 -10.60 -9.58
C GLU A 49 21.83 -10.18 -10.74
N LYS A 50 22.32 -9.50 -11.79
CA LYS A 50 21.54 -8.82 -12.86
C LYS A 50 21.67 -9.48 -14.23
N LYS A 51 22.42 -10.58 -14.35
CA LYS A 51 22.19 -11.45 -15.52
C LYS A 51 20.84 -12.17 -15.47
N ASP A 52 20.11 -12.09 -14.35
CA ASP A 52 18.76 -12.65 -14.22
C ASP A 52 17.65 -11.63 -13.91
N VAL A 53 17.78 -10.35 -14.31
CA VAL A 53 16.57 -9.55 -14.54
C VAL A 53 16.72 -8.63 -15.75
N LEU A 54 16.16 -9.07 -16.89
CA LEU A 54 15.28 -8.25 -17.73
C LEU A 54 14.60 -9.13 -18.78
N LYS A 55 13.62 -9.92 -18.32
CA LYS A 55 12.36 -10.06 -19.06
C LYS A 55 11.35 -9.20 -18.31
N PHE A 56 10.66 -8.32 -19.03
CA PHE A 56 9.39 -7.77 -18.57
C PHE A 56 8.37 -8.91 -18.64
N THR A 57 8.46 -9.81 -17.67
CA THR A 57 7.44 -10.78 -17.29
C THR A 57 7.39 -10.68 -15.79
N ASP A 58 6.25 -10.26 -15.25
CA ASP A 58 5.96 -10.45 -13.84
C ASP A 58 6.08 -11.95 -13.55
N ASN A 59 7.22 -12.37 -13.00
CA ASN A 59 7.47 -13.75 -12.63
C ASN A 59 6.85 -14.07 -11.26
N ARG A 60 6.15 -13.13 -10.62
CA ARG A 60 5.20 -13.51 -9.57
C ARG A 60 4.02 -14.11 -10.32
N LYS A 61 3.73 -15.38 -10.02
CA LYS A 61 2.46 -15.98 -10.41
C LYS A 61 1.35 -14.97 -10.04
N PRO A 62 0.38 -14.70 -10.94
CA PRO A 62 -0.73 -13.83 -10.60
C PRO A 62 -1.34 -14.27 -9.26
N PRO A 63 -1.72 -13.32 -8.38
CA PRO A 63 -2.32 -13.62 -7.09
C PRO A 63 -3.38 -14.72 -7.24
N SER A 64 -3.26 -15.75 -6.41
CA SER A 64 -4.26 -16.82 -6.43
C SER A 64 -5.61 -16.29 -5.94
N GLU A 65 -6.70 -16.99 -6.29
CA GLU A 65 -8.03 -16.63 -5.78
C GLU A 65 -8.08 -16.56 -4.25
N ARG A 66 -7.24 -17.33 -3.54
CA ARG A 66 -7.14 -17.29 -2.08
C ARG A 66 -6.55 -15.97 -1.59
N GLU A 67 -5.51 -15.51 -2.25
CA GLU A 67 -4.84 -14.24 -1.96
C GLU A 67 -5.79 -13.06 -2.20
N LYS A 68 -6.49 -13.09 -3.34
CA LYS A 68 -7.52 -12.10 -3.70
C LYS A 68 -8.69 -12.11 -2.72
N ASN A 69 -9.17 -13.30 -2.33
CA ASN A 69 -10.25 -13.43 -1.35
C ASN A 69 -9.85 -12.85 0.01
N LEU A 70 -8.66 -13.18 0.52
CA LEU A 70 -8.20 -12.63 1.78
C LEU A 70 -8.00 -11.11 1.71
N TYR A 71 -7.48 -10.59 0.60
CA TYR A 71 -7.38 -9.15 0.37
C TYR A 71 -8.77 -8.48 0.44
N ASN A 72 -9.75 -9.00 -0.29
CA ASN A 72 -11.11 -8.46 -0.31
C ASN A 72 -11.78 -8.53 1.07
N ILE A 73 -11.60 -9.64 1.81
CA ILE A 73 -12.12 -9.77 3.18
C ILE A 73 -11.45 -8.78 4.13
N ASN A 74 -10.14 -8.57 4.00
CA ASN A 74 -9.43 -7.55 4.78
C ASN A 74 -9.95 -6.14 4.49
N ALA A 75 -10.14 -5.80 3.22
CA ALA A 75 -10.72 -4.52 2.82
C ALA A 75 -12.15 -4.35 3.38
N LEU A 76 -13.00 -5.37 3.23
CA LEU A 76 -14.34 -5.39 3.80
C LEU A 76 -14.31 -5.20 5.32
N GLY A 77 -13.35 -5.83 6.01
CA GLY A 77 -13.19 -5.70 7.46
C GLY A 77 -12.87 -4.28 7.90
N ILE A 78 -11.99 -3.58 7.19
CA ILE A 78 -11.68 -2.17 7.47
C ILE A 78 -12.94 -1.30 7.36
N HIS A 79 -13.72 -1.49 6.29
CA HIS A 79 -14.97 -0.74 6.11
C HIS A 79 -16.01 -1.09 7.16
N TYR A 80 -16.15 -2.37 7.49
CA TYR A 80 -17.10 -2.83 8.50
C TYR A 80 -16.75 -2.29 9.88
N ASP A 81 -15.48 -2.31 10.28
CA ASP A 81 -15.01 -1.78 11.57
C ASP A 81 -15.33 -0.29 11.70
N PHE A 82 -15.11 0.49 10.64
CA PHE A 82 -15.48 1.90 10.61
C PHE A 82 -16.99 2.11 10.84
N ILE A 83 -17.83 1.37 10.11
CA ILE A 83 -19.30 1.46 10.24
C ILE A 83 -19.75 0.99 11.63
N TYR A 84 -19.21 -0.11 12.14
CA TYR A 84 -19.53 -0.67 13.45
C TYR A 84 -19.17 0.29 14.58
N ASN A 85 -18.03 0.99 14.45
CA ASN A 85 -17.62 2.02 15.41
C ASN A 85 -18.61 3.19 15.44
N ILE A 86 -19.04 3.69 14.27
CA ILE A 86 -20.08 4.73 14.19
C ILE A 86 -21.41 4.22 14.77
N TRP A 87 -21.80 2.99 14.43
CA TRP A 87 -22.98 2.35 14.96
C TRP A 87 -22.98 2.33 16.49
N ARG A 88 -21.90 1.83 17.10
CA ARG A 88 -21.79 1.66 18.55
C ARG A 88 -21.70 2.99 19.30
N SER A 89 -20.94 3.95 18.76
CA SER A 89 -20.63 5.21 19.47
C SER A 89 -21.71 6.28 19.30
N GLN A 90 -22.42 6.29 18.16
CA GLN A 90 -23.32 7.40 17.82
C GLN A 90 -24.73 6.92 17.51
N LEU A 91 -24.90 6.01 16.55
CA LEU A 91 -26.23 5.67 16.04
C LEU A 91 -27.06 4.88 17.06
N TYR A 92 -26.48 3.84 17.67
CA TYR A 92 -27.18 3.01 18.64
C TYR A 92 -27.63 3.80 19.88
N PRO A 93 -26.78 4.61 20.54
CA PRO A 93 -27.23 5.48 21.63
C PRO A 93 -28.33 6.46 21.20
N SER A 94 -28.22 7.05 20.01
CA SER A 94 -29.23 8.00 19.51
C SER A 94 -30.58 7.32 19.28
N LEU A 95 -30.58 6.13 18.68
CA LEU A 95 -31.80 5.33 18.46
C LEU A 95 -32.39 4.84 19.77
N LYS A 96 -31.55 4.50 20.76
CA LYS A 96 -32.00 4.13 22.11
C LYS A 96 -32.64 5.31 22.84
N ALA A 97 -32.08 6.52 22.71
CA ALA A 97 -32.60 7.71 23.39
C ALA A 97 -34.01 8.11 22.93
N ILE A 98 -34.41 7.71 21.71
CA ILE A 98 -35.75 7.94 21.17
C ILE A 98 -36.65 6.69 21.22
N ASP A 99 -36.26 5.67 22.01
CA ASP A 99 -36.95 4.38 22.12
C ASP A 99 -37.29 3.73 20.76
N SER A 100 -36.39 3.90 19.78
CA SER A 100 -36.62 3.37 18.44
C SER A 100 -36.59 1.84 18.44
N PRO A 101 -37.61 1.16 17.87
CA PRO A 101 -37.58 -0.29 17.70
C PRO A 101 -36.48 -0.75 16.73
N LEU A 102 -35.84 0.17 15.99
CA LEU A 102 -34.70 -0.14 15.15
C LEU A 102 -33.42 -0.40 15.95
N ALA A 103 -33.31 0.16 17.17
CA ALA A 103 -32.11 0.03 17.99
C ALA A 103 -31.78 -1.45 18.26
N SER A 104 -32.76 -2.22 18.75
CA SER A 104 -32.59 -3.66 19.01
C SER A 104 -32.45 -4.46 17.72
N LYS A 105 -33.27 -4.19 16.69
CA LYS A 105 -33.23 -4.92 15.41
C LYS A 105 -31.88 -4.84 14.72
N LEU A 106 -31.24 -3.67 14.76
CA LEU A 106 -29.93 -3.45 14.13
C LEU A 106 -28.78 -3.89 15.04
N TYR A 107 -28.94 -3.85 16.36
CA TYR A 107 -27.91 -4.26 17.32
C TYR A 107 -27.40 -5.68 17.05
N ASP A 108 -28.33 -6.62 16.87
CA ASP A 108 -27.98 -8.01 16.59
C ASP A 108 -27.29 -8.15 15.23
N ARG A 109 -27.75 -7.43 14.19
CA ARG A 109 -27.15 -7.50 12.85
C ARG A 109 -25.71 -7.00 12.83
N PHE A 110 -25.40 -5.94 13.57
CA PHE A 110 -24.04 -5.41 13.69
C PHE A 110 -23.15 -6.31 14.56
N THR A 111 -23.70 -6.93 15.60
CA THR A 111 -22.93 -7.83 16.46
C THR A 111 -22.64 -9.15 15.73
N ASP A 112 -23.66 -9.75 15.13
CA ASP A 112 -23.54 -10.98 14.33
C ASP A 112 -22.60 -10.77 13.13
N GLY A 113 -22.74 -9.66 12.41
CA GLY A 113 -21.93 -9.36 11.23
C GLY A 113 -20.44 -9.28 11.55
N ALA A 114 -20.06 -8.68 12.69
CA ALA A 114 -18.67 -8.65 13.15
C ALA A 114 -18.13 -10.07 13.41
N VAL A 115 -18.93 -10.93 14.03
CA VAL A 115 -18.57 -12.33 14.30
C VAL A 115 -18.41 -13.12 13.01
N PHE A 116 -19.37 -13.03 12.08
CA PHE A 116 -19.30 -13.72 10.80
C PHE A 116 -18.08 -13.27 9.98
N LEU A 117 -17.82 -11.96 9.91
CA LEU A 117 -16.67 -11.43 9.21
C LEU A 117 -15.34 -11.94 9.80
N SER A 118 -15.23 -11.96 11.14
CA SER A 118 -14.06 -12.54 11.81
C SER A 118 -13.86 -14.02 11.48
N ASN A 119 -14.94 -14.79 11.42
CA ASN A 119 -14.89 -16.22 11.08
C ASN A 119 -14.51 -16.44 9.61
N ILE A 120 -15.06 -15.64 8.69
CA ILE A 120 -14.74 -15.70 7.25
C ILE A 120 -13.27 -15.33 7.04
N LYS A 121 -12.77 -14.28 7.69
CA LYS A 121 -11.36 -13.89 7.65
C LYS A 121 -10.44 -15.00 8.12
N LYS A 122 -10.68 -15.56 9.32
CA LYS A 122 -9.90 -16.70 9.84
C LYS A 122 -9.93 -17.90 8.91
N THR A 123 -11.04 -18.14 8.23
CA THR A 123 -11.16 -19.23 7.26
C THR A 123 -10.33 -18.94 6.01
N ALA A 124 -10.37 -17.72 5.49
CA ALA A 124 -9.55 -17.31 4.34
C ALA A 124 -8.05 -17.34 4.65
N GLU A 125 -7.63 -16.91 5.84
CA GLU A 125 -6.23 -17.00 6.30
C GLU A 125 -5.74 -18.44 6.32
N LYS A 126 -6.57 -19.38 6.79
CA LYS A 126 -6.24 -20.82 6.81
C LYS A 126 -6.17 -21.46 5.42
N GLN A 127 -6.75 -20.83 4.42
CA GLN A 127 -6.72 -21.36 3.05
C GLN A 127 -5.39 -21.05 2.35
N LEU A 128 -4.64 -20.03 2.80
CA LEU A 128 -3.37 -19.65 2.20
C LEU A 128 -2.37 -20.81 2.21
N LEU A 129 -1.65 -20.97 1.11
CA LEU A 129 -0.49 -21.85 1.02
C LEU A 129 0.77 -21.14 1.54
N PRO A 130 1.83 -21.88 1.93
CA PRO A 130 3.09 -21.27 2.33
C PRO A 130 3.64 -20.31 1.26
N GLY A 131 3.90 -19.06 1.67
CA GLY A 131 4.37 -18.00 0.79
C GLY A 131 3.27 -17.21 0.07
N GLU A 132 2.00 -17.57 0.24
CA GLU A 132 0.87 -16.73 -0.19
C GLU A 132 0.57 -15.65 0.86
N GLU A 133 0.17 -14.48 0.40
CA GLU A 133 -0.24 -13.36 1.26
C GLU A 133 -1.40 -12.60 0.60
N ALA A 134 -2.10 -11.74 1.37
CA ALA A 134 -3.24 -10.98 0.83
C ALA A 134 -2.77 -9.99 -0.25
N ARG A 135 -3.13 -10.24 -1.51
CA ARG A 135 -2.70 -9.43 -2.67
C ARG A 135 -3.83 -9.29 -3.68
N ILE A 136 -3.77 -8.23 -4.47
CA ILE A 136 -4.62 -7.98 -5.64
C ILE A 136 -3.71 -7.57 -6.81
N ASP A 137 -4.19 -7.79 -8.03
CA ASP A 137 -3.45 -7.53 -9.29
C ASP A 137 -3.06 -6.04 -9.43
#